data_AF-A0A419H0H1-F1
#
_entry.id   AF-A0A419H0H1-F1
#
_cell.length_a   1.000
_cell.length_b   1.000
_cell.length_c   1.000
_cell.angle_alpha   90.00
_cell.angle_beta   90.00
_cell.angle_gamma   90.00
#
_symmetry.space_group_name_H-M   'P 1'
#
loop_
_entity.id
_entity.type
_entity.pdbx_description
1 polymer ?
#
loop_
_entity_poly.entity_id
_entity_poly.type
_entity_poly.pdbx_seq_one_letter_code
_entity_poly.pdbx_strand_id
1 'polypeptide(L)'
;MLKRFTVTILILIALISVTANAQGKLGFVGKIFDKKEANILFGDVKSSTELKPNVLKQALLSAKDYVLITVRNGRISLANEKKQVLAGDLQPISTTETVYIFSKNKVAEFVSLIGASPIQVEQRSSTLTVTAGDVTLEQSMACPPICPW
;
A
#
# COMPACT_ATOMS: atom_id res chain seq x y z
N MET A 1 24.84 -42.19 -15.92
CA MET A 1 24.09 -41.04 -16.46
C MET A 1 22.80 -40.74 -15.69
N LEU A 2 22.01 -41.76 -15.30
CA LEU A 2 20.74 -41.59 -14.59
C LEU A 2 20.83 -40.75 -13.30
N LYS A 3 21.85 -40.99 -12.44
CA LYS A 3 22.11 -40.22 -11.20
C LYS A 3 22.38 -38.73 -11.42
N ARG A 4 23.02 -38.36 -12.55
CA ARG A 4 23.28 -36.94 -12.87
C ARG A 4 22.00 -36.24 -13.30
N PHE A 5 21.15 -36.91 -14.06
CA PHE A 5 19.82 -36.41 -14.43
C PHE A 5 18.91 -36.20 -13.21
N THR A 6 18.94 -37.12 -12.22
CA THR A 6 18.12 -36.99 -11.00
C THR A 6 18.51 -35.78 -10.16
N VAL A 7 19.82 -35.50 -10.04
CA VAL A 7 20.32 -34.32 -9.30
C VAL A 7 19.94 -33.02 -10.02
N THR A 8 20.04 -32.97 -11.35
CA THR A 8 19.63 -31.77 -12.12
C THR A 8 18.13 -31.49 -11.98
N ILE A 9 17.29 -32.52 -11.99
CA ILE A 9 15.83 -32.39 -11.81
C ILE A 9 15.48 -31.87 -10.41
N LEU A 10 16.15 -32.38 -9.36
CA LEU A 10 15.96 -31.90 -7.99
C LEU A 10 16.35 -30.42 -7.81
N ILE A 11 17.44 -29.98 -8.46
CA ILE A 11 17.86 -28.57 -8.45
C ILE A 11 16.83 -27.68 -9.17
N LEU A 12 16.27 -28.15 -10.29
CA LEU A 12 15.25 -27.41 -11.03
C LEU A 12 13.95 -27.22 -10.22
N ILE A 13 13.51 -28.24 -9.49
CA ILE A 13 12.31 -28.19 -8.64
C ILE A 13 12.52 -27.26 -7.44
N ALA A 14 13.74 -27.22 -6.86
CA ALA A 14 14.07 -26.30 -5.78
C ALA A 14 14.06 -24.83 -6.24
N LEU A 15 14.48 -24.55 -7.48
CA LEU A 15 14.49 -23.20 -8.07
C LEU A 15 13.09 -22.64 -8.39
N ILE A 16 12.10 -23.50 -8.66
CA ILE A 16 10.70 -23.07 -8.90
C ILE A 16 10.00 -22.72 -7.58
N SER A 17 10.49 -23.25 -6.45
CA SER A 17 9.85 -23.11 -5.13
C SER A 17 10.08 -21.75 -4.46
N VAL A 18 10.97 -20.90 -4.99
CA VAL A 18 11.38 -19.62 -4.37
C VAL A 18 10.59 -18.39 -4.85
N THR A 19 9.67 -18.51 -5.80
CA THR A 19 8.87 -17.36 -6.29
C THR A 19 7.47 -17.25 -5.71
N ALA A 20 7.06 -18.15 -4.81
CA ALA A 20 5.75 -18.12 -4.16
C ALA A 20 5.67 -17.12 -2.97
N ASN A 21 6.38 -15.99 -3.06
CA ASN A 21 6.26 -14.92 -2.08
C ASN A 21 4.94 -14.16 -2.32
N ALA A 22 3.90 -14.60 -1.59
CA ALA A 22 2.71 -13.86 -1.17
C ALA A 22 2.28 -12.68 -2.08
N GLN A 23 1.67 -12.99 -3.22
CA GLN A 23 0.80 -12.04 -3.91
C GLN A 23 -0.59 -12.18 -3.29
N GLY A 24 -1.13 -11.11 -2.71
CA GLY A 24 -2.53 -11.13 -2.24
C GLY A 24 -3.50 -11.26 -3.42
N LYS A 25 -4.81 -11.38 -3.14
CA LYS A 25 -5.85 -11.59 -4.18
C LYS A 25 -5.87 -10.57 -5.33
N LEU A 26 -5.45 -9.33 -5.09
CA LEU A 26 -5.41 -8.22 -6.05
C LEU A 26 -4.03 -8.04 -6.73
N GLY A 27 -3.06 -8.90 -6.44
CA GLY A 27 -1.68 -8.76 -6.92
C GLY A 27 -0.92 -7.61 -6.24
N PHE A 28 -0.02 -6.97 -6.99
CA PHE A 28 0.75 -5.81 -6.51
C PHE A 28 -0.01 -4.52 -6.82
N VAL A 29 -0.42 -3.82 -5.77
CA VAL A 29 -1.10 -2.53 -5.81
C VAL A 29 -0.18 -1.47 -5.20
N GLY A 30 0.06 -0.42 -5.96
CA GLY A 30 0.91 0.69 -5.56
C GLY A 30 2.25 0.75 -6.31
N LYS A 31 2.68 1.97 -6.59
CA LYS A 31 3.98 2.32 -7.18
C LYS A 31 4.52 3.56 -6.49
N ILE A 32 5.84 3.57 -6.28
CA ILE A 32 6.56 4.70 -5.71
C ILE A 32 7.14 5.51 -6.88
N PHE A 33 6.98 6.82 -6.79
CA PHE A 33 7.45 7.81 -7.75
C PHE A 33 8.32 8.83 -7.03
N ASP A 34 9.24 9.46 -7.76
CA ASP A 34 9.83 10.71 -7.29
C ASP A 34 8.74 11.77 -7.17
N LYS A 35 8.81 12.62 -6.15
CA LYS A 35 7.78 13.65 -5.89
C LYS A 35 7.58 14.60 -7.08
N LYS A 36 8.67 14.94 -7.78
CA LYS A 36 8.60 15.76 -9.01
C LYS A 36 7.87 15.03 -10.13
N GLU A 37 8.15 13.75 -10.33
CA GLU A 37 7.47 12.91 -11.30
C GLU A 37 5.98 12.79 -10.97
N ALA A 38 5.64 12.53 -9.70
CA ALA A 38 4.27 12.44 -9.24
C ALA A 38 3.47 13.74 -9.47
N ASN A 39 4.07 14.91 -9.26
CA ASN A 39 3.43 16.19 -9.53
C ASN A 39 3.13 16.38 -11.03
N ILE A 40 4.01 15.91 -11.91
CA ILE A 40 3.78 15.94 -13.36
C ILE A 40 2.65 14.98 -13.76
N LEU A 41 2.66 13.76 -13.20
CA LEU A 41 1.71 12.71 -13.58
C LEU A 41 0.30 12.89 -12.99
N PHE A 42 0.19 13.41 -11.77
CA PHE A 42 -1.06 13.42 -10.99
C PHE A 42 -1.58 14.83 -10.69
N GLY A 43 -0.86 15.87 -11.16
CA GLY A 43 -1.21 17.27 -10.97
C GLY A 43 -1.05 17.75 -9.53
N ASP A 44 -1.51 18.96 -9.26
CA ASP A 44 -1.30 19.61 -7.96
C ASP A 44 -2.10 18.98 -6.80
N VAL A 45 -1.51 19.08 -5.59
CA VAL A 45 -2.18 18.74 -4.34
C VAL A 45 -3.31 19.74 -4.06
N LYS A 46 -4.51 19.23 -3.83
CA LYS A 46 -5.72 20.02 -3.51
C LYS A 46 -5.97 20.11 -2.01
N SER A 47 -5.67 19.05 -1.29
CA SER A 47 -5.66 19.04 0.18
C SER A 47 -4.66 18.01 0.68
N SER A 48 -4.22 18.19 1.93
CA SER A 48 -3.22 17.34 2.56
C SER A 48 -3.60 17.13 4.02
N THR A 49 -3.48 15.89 4.50
CA THR A 49 -3.70 15.52 5.90
C THR A 49 -2.48 14.76 6.40
N GLU A 50 -1.95 15.19 7.54
CA GLU A 50 -0.77 14.56 8.13
C GLU A 50 -1.13 13.16 8.67
N LEU A 51 -0.37 12.16 8.22
CA LEU A 51 -0.42 10.80 8.74
C LEU A 51 0.73 10.59 9.72
N LYS A 52 0.40 10.32 10.98
CA LYS A 52 1.42 10.05 11.99
C LYS A 52 2.21 8.76 11.65
N PRO A 53 3.55 8.78 11.68
CA PRO A 53 4.35 7.60 11.32
C PRO A 53 4.06 6.33 12.15
N ASN A 54 3.71 6.48 13.42
CA ASN A 54 3.34 5.36 14.29
C ASN A 54 2.04 4.68 13.84
N VAL A 55 1.07 5.45 13.34
CA VAL A 55 -0.20 4.95 12.80
C VAL A 55 0.06 4.08 11.56
N LEU A 56 0.91 4.54 10.63
CA LEU A 56 1.29 3.75 9.46
C LEU A 56 2.04 2.46 9.83
N LYS A 57 3.01 2.56 10.75
CA LYS A 57 3.77 1.40 11.24
C LYS A 57 2.87 0.36 11.91
N GLN A 58 1.93 0.78 12.75
CA GLN A 58 0.98 -0.12 13.40
C GLN A 58 0.13 -0.86 12.36
N ALA A 59 -0.43 -0.14 11.39
CA ALA A 59 -1.21 -0.76 10.32
C ALA A 59 -0.38 -1.76 9.50
N LEU A 60 0.88 -1.44 9.20
CA LEU A 60 1.79 -2.31 8.47
C LEU A 60 2.07 -3.63 9.22
N LEU A 61 2.24 -3.56 10.54
CA LEU A 61 2.46 -4.74 11.37
C LEU A 61 1.23 -5.65 11.42
N SER A 62 0.04 -5.07 11.46
CA SER A 62 -1.23 -5.81 11.60
C SER A 62 -1.85 -6.27 10.28
N ALA A 63 -1.55 -5.60 9.16
CA ALA A 63 -2.08 -5.96 7.85
C ALA A 63 -1.56 -7.32 7.38
N LYS A 64 -2.38 -8.08 6.66
CA LYS A 64 -1.96 -9.33 6.03
C LYS A 64 -1.32 -9.05 4.67
N ASP A 65 -2.12 -8.67 3.69
CA ASP A 65 -1.69 -8.50 2.30
C ASP A 65 -1.78 -7.03 1.85
N TYR A 66 -2.76 -6.29 2.38
CA TYR A 66 -3.04 -4.90 1.98
C TYR A 66 -3.26 -3.96 3.17
N VAL A 67 -2.91 -2.69 2.95
CA VAL A 67 -3.25 -1.57 3.82
C VAL A 67 -4.24 -0.69 3.07
N LEU A 68 -5.42 -0.51 3.64
CA LEU A 68 -6.46 0.39 3.13
C LEU A 68 -6.34 1.72 3.83
N ILE A 69 -6.34 2.83 3.09
CA ILE A 69 -6.27 4.20 3.63
C ILE A 69 -7.59 4.90 3.32
N THR A 70 -8.14 5.61 4.31
CA THR A 70 -9.29 6.49 4.11
C THR A 70 -9.08 7.82 4.82
N VAL A 71 -9.66 8.88 4.24
CA VAL A 71 -9.60 10.24 4.78
C VAL A 71 -11.02 10.79 4.84
N ARG A 72 -11.46 11.20 6.02
CA ARG A 72 -12.75 11.88 6.24
C ARG A 72 -12.57 13.08 7.16
N ASN A 73 -12.96 14.26 6.69
CA ASN A 73 -12.92 15.51 7.46
C ASN A 73 -11.54 15.77 8.11
N GLY A 74 -10.47 15.56 7.34
CA GLY A 74 -9.09 15.74 7.81
C GLY A 74 -8.60 14.70 8.82
N ARG A 75 -9.29 13.57 8.95
CA ARG A 75 -8.90 12.44 9.82
C ARG A 75 -8.59 11.23 8.97
N ILE A 76 -7.56 10.48 9.36
CA ILE A 76 -7.08 9.32 8.61
C ILE A 76 -7.30 8.06 9.44
N SER A 77 -7.77 7.00 8.77
CA SER A 77 -7.73 5.63 9.31
C SER A 77 -7.13 4.67 8.30
N LEU A 78 -6.45 3.66 8.84
CA LEU A 78 -5.89 2.57 8.08
C LEU A 78 -6.58 1.28 8.50
N ALA A 79 -6.93 0.46 7.51
CA ALA A 79 -7.69 -0.75 7.72
C ALA A 79 -7.10 -1.94 6.97
N ASN A 80 -7.59 -3.12 7.33
CA ASN A 80 -7.36 -4.35 6.58
C ASN A 80 -8.39 -4.52 5.46
N GLU A 81 -8.24 -5.61 4.72
CA GLU A 81 -9.07 -6.06 3.61
C GLU A 81 -10.56 -6.21 3.96
N LYS A 82 -10.87 -6.41 5.25
CA LYS A 82 -12.24 -6.52 5.78
C LYS A 82 -12.81 -5.16 6.20
N LYS A 83 -12.15 -4.05 5.83
CA LYS A 83 -12.43 -2.67 6.29
C LYS A 83 -12.40 -2.53 7.83
N GLN A 84 -11.73 -3.44 8.54
CA GLN A 84 -11.53 -3.33 9.98
C GLN A 84 -10.34 -2.40 10.25
N VAL A 85 -10.56 -1.38 11.08
CA VAL A 85 -9.54 -0.39 11.42
C VAL A 85 -8.39 -1.05 12.17
N LEU A 86 -7.17 -0.85 11.67
CA LEU A 86 -5.93 -1.30 12.27
C LEU A 86 -5.27 -0.19 13.10
N ALA A 87 -5.39 1.07 12.65
CA ALA A 87 -4.87 2.26 13.32
C ALA A 87 -5.53 3.54 12.80
N GLY A 88 -5.51 4.62 13.57
CA GLY A 88 -6.01 5.95 13.17
C GLY A 88 -7.24 6.43 13.95
N ASP A 89 -7.84 7.52 13.47
CA ASP A 89 -8.80 8.31 14.24
C ASP A 89 -10.28 7.97 13.95
N LEU A 90 -10.57 7.36 12.80
CA LEU A 90 -11.93 6.99 12.40
C LEU A 90 -12.23 5.57 12.86
N GLN A 91 -13.26 5.41 13.69
CA GLN A 91 -13.87 4.12 14.00
C GLN A 91 -15.39 4.26 14.14
N PRO A 92 -16.20 3.38 13.49
CA PRO A 92 -15.85 2.49 12.37
C PRO A 92 -15.65 3.26 11.05
N ILE A 93 -14.98 2.64 10.07
CA ILE A 93 -15.00 3.12 8.67
C ILE A 93 -16.42 2.90 8.14
N SER A 94 -17.01 3.94 7.56
CA SER A 94 -18.37 3.83 7.02
C SER A 94 -18.39 2.84 5.86
N THR A 95 -19.46 2.05 5.76
CA THR A 95 -19.67 1.18 4.59
C THR A 95 -19.81 1.99 3.30
N THR A 96 -20.10 3.29 3.40
CA THR A 96 -20.23 4.22 2.27
C THR A 96 -18.93 4.96 1.91
N GLU A 97 -17.82 4.67 2.59
CA GLU A 97 -16.54 5.32 2.30
C GLU A 97 -15.76 4.62 1.20
N THR A 98 -15.14 5.45 0.35
CA THR A 98 -14.09 4.98 -0.55
C THR A 98 -12.80 4.81 0.25
N VAL A 99 -12.13 3.69 0.02
CA VAL A 99 -10.85 3.34 0.62
C VAL A 99 -9.83 3.13 -0.49
N TYR A 100 -8.59 3.51 -0.24
CA TYR A 100 -7.49 3.41 -1.20
C TYR A 100 -6.56 2.28 -0.77
N ILE A 101 -6.45 1.27 -1.61
CA ILE A 101 -5.74 0.02 -1.30
C ILE A 101 -4.30 0.14 -1.78
N PHE A 102 -3.36 -0.26 -0.94
CA PHE A 102 -1.95 -0.47 -1.28
C PHE A 102 -1.50 -1.84 -0.79
N SER A 103 -0.64 -2.52 -1.53
CA SER A 103 -0.02 -3.77 -1.07
C SER A 103 0.90 -3.49 0.13
N LYS A 104 0.86 -4.36 1.13
CA LYS A 104 1.68 -4.25 2.35
C LYS A 104 3.16 -4.08 2.04
N ASN A 105 3.69 -4.83 1.07
CA ASN A 105 5.09 -4.73 0.67
C ASN A 105 5.44 -3.36 0.06
N LYS A 106 4.53 -2.72 -0.69
CA LYS A 106 4.73 -1.39 -1.26
C LYS A 106 4.68 -0.30 -0.20
N VAL A 107 3.80 -0.45 0.79
CA VAL A 107 3.81 0.42 1.98
C VAL A 107 5.10 0.24 2.78
N ALA A 108 5.59 -0.98 2.94
CA ALA A 108 6.87 -1.25 3.61
C ALA A 108 8.06 -0.63 2.88
N GLU A 109 8.10 -0.75 1.55
CA GLU A 109 9.10 -0.10 0.68
C GLU A 109 9.03 1.42 0.79
N PHE A 110 7.83 2.01 0.81
CA PHE A 110 7.67 3.45 1.05
C PHE A 110 8.23 3.86 2.41
N VAL A 111 7.91 3.12 3.48
CA VAL A 111 8.40 3.41 4.84
C VAL A 111 9.92 3.32 4.94
N SER A 112 10.58 2.43 4.19
CA SER A 112 12.05 2.31 4.23
C SER A 112 12.76 3.47 3.53
N LEU A 113 12.11 4.17 2.60
CA LEU A 113 12.69 5.28 1.84
C LEU A 113 12.57 6.64 2.54
N ILE A 114 11.54 6.83 3.38
CA ILE A 114 11.15 8.17 3.85
C ILE A 114 11.88 8.63 5.11
N GLY A 115 12.57 7.72 5.81
CA GLY A 115 13.26 8.01 7.07
C GLY A 115 12.33 8.61 8.13
N ALA A 116 12.67 9.80 8.62
CA ALA A 116 11.88 10.56 9.61
C ALA A 116 10.98 11.64 8.99
N SER A 117 10.84 11.65 7.66
CA SER A 117 10.06 12.67 6.97
C SER A 117 8.59 12.63 7.39
N PRO A 118 7.92 13.79 7.53
CA PRO A 118 6.49 13.83 7.79
C PRO A 118 5.73 13.20 6.61
N ILE A 119 4.70 12.41 6.93
CA ILE A 119 3.91 11.69 5.94
C ILE A 119 2.62 12.46 5.72
N GLN A 120 2.30 12.70 4.45
CA GLN A 120 1.12 13.41 4.03
C GLN A 120 0.26 12.50 3.16
N VAL A 121 -1.03 12.42 3.50
CA VAL A 121 -2.03 11.86 2.60
C VAL A 121 -2.66 13.02 1.84
N GLU A 122 -2.44 13.04 0.53
CA GLU A 122 -2.72 14.17 -0.34
C GLU A 122 -3.85 13.80 -1.30
N GLN A 123 -4.90 14.62 -1.31
CA GLN A 123 -5.93 14.55 -2.35
C GLN A 123 -5.46 15.35 -3.55
N ARG A 124 -5.42 14.70 -4.72
CA ARG A 124 -5.21 15.33 -6.03
C ARG A 124 -6.49 15.25 -6.84
N SER A 125 -6.53 15.88 -8.01
CA SER A 125 -7.75 16.01 -8.82
C SER A 125 -8.43 14.66 -9.14
N SER A 126 -7.65 13.60 -9.34
CA SER A 126 -8.16 12.28 -9.75
C SER A 126 -7.79 11.13 -8.81
N THR A 127 -6.96 11.38 -7.80
CA THR A 127 -6.35 10.30 -7.00
C THR A 127 -5.92 10.75 -5.61
N LEU A 128 -5.60 9.79 -4.75
CA LEU A 128 -5.04 10.00 -3.41
C LEU A 128 -3.63 9.44 -3.34
N THR A 129 -2.67 10.32 -3.06
CA THR A 129 -1.26 9.97 -2.93
C THR A 129 -0.83 9.95 -1.46
N VAL A 130 0.17 9.13 -1.12
CA VAL A 130 0.88 9.22 0.17
C VAL A 130 2.30 9.70 -0.09
N THR A 131 2.64 10.90 0.37
CA THR A 131 3.92 11.57 0.08
C THR A 131 4.71 11.80 1.36
N ALA A 132 6.01 11.53 1.33
CA ALA A 132 6.92 11.88 2.42
C ALA A 132 8.35 12.07 1.85
N GLY A 133 9.03 13.12 2.30
CA GLY A 133 10.34 13.49 1.73
C GLY A 133 10.24 13.75 0.22
N ASP A 134 11.09 13.05 -0.54
CA ASP A 134 11.19 13.17 -2.00
C ASP A 134 10.41 12.07 -2.77
N VAL A 135 9.64 11.23 -2.07
CA VAL A 135 8.90 10.12 -2.70
C VAL A 135 7.39 10.21 -2.48
N THR A 136 6.66 9.71 -3.46
CA THR A 136 5.19 9.64 -3.48
C THR A 136 4.74 8.23 -3.83
N LEU A 137 3.95 7.62 -2.95
CA LEU A 137 3.24 6.36 -3.18
C LEU A 137 1.87 6.66 -3.81
N GLU A 138 1.62 6.05 -4.97
CA GLU A 138 0.38 6.18 -5.74
C GLU A 138 0.08 4.87 -6.48
N GLN A 139 -0.81 4.89 -7.47
CA GLN A 139 -1.42 3.73 -8.12
C GLN A 139 -2.14 2.84 -7.11
N SER A 140 -2.84 3.51 -6.19
CA SER A 140 -3.80 2.84 -5.34
C SER A 140 -4.93 2.23 -6.16
N MET A 141 -5.55 1.18 -5.63
CA MET A 141 -6.84 0.72 -6.12
C MET A 141 -7.92 1.34 -5.23
N ALA A 142 -8.74 2.22 -5.81
CA ALA A 142 -9.91 2.73 -5.12
C ALA A 142 -10.95 1.61 -4.96
N CYS A 143 -11.33 1.29 -3.71
CA CYS A 143 -12.51 0.49 -3.44
C CYS A 143 -13.65 1.42 -2.99
N PRO A 144 -14.74 1.51 -3.77
CA PRO A 144 -15.94 2.23 -3.38
C PRO A 144 -16.68 1.52 -2.21
N PRO A 145 -17.86 1.97 -1.77
CA PRO A 145 -18.64 1.31 -0.71
C PRO A 145 -18.70 -0.22 -0.85
N ILE A 146 -18.96 -0.68 -2.07
CA ILE A 146 -18.95 -2.08 -2.48
C ILE A 146 -17.69 -2.34 -3.30
N CYS A 147 -16.74 -3.03 -2.69
CA CYS A 147 -15.53 -3.54 -3.31
C CYS A 147 -15.87 -4.68 -4.31
N PRO A 148 -15.43 -4.64 -5.59
CA PRO A 148 -15.81 -5.65 -6.60
C PRO A 148 -14.96 -6.95 -6.54
N TRP A 149 -14.74 -7.52 -5.36
CA TRP A 149 -13.70 -8.56 -5.15
C TRP A 149 -14.21 -9.98 -5.34
#